data_AF-A0A418AFW2-F1
#
_entry.id   AF-A0A418AFW2-F1
#
_cell.length_a   1.000
_cell.length_b   1.000
_cell.length_c   1.000
_cell.angle_alpha   90.00
_cell.angle_beta   90.00
_cell.angle_gamma   90.00
#
_symmetry.space_group_name_H-M   'P 1'
#
loop_
_entity.id
_entity.type
_entity.pdbx_description
1 polymer ?
#
loop_
_entity_poly.entity_id
_entity_poly.type
_entity_poly.pdbx_seq_one_letter_code
_entity_poly.pdbx_strand_id
1 'polypeptide(L)'
;MSLFFWKKDVSRLTKSLHHLLHEVAPALPDEKDDLDDEPDATTNGSTPPESPTSLDEPPSNAATPSEVDVLDVDATGRVERLLTKIRRLVCGTPDVPIQTDECAQVVDMLLRYHVMERLVHPDLLVQISFEAQKSVGAIVKTMVHHHPAAIRPIVCQVSFLGRLCQGYACSATEVVLVCGSMLRDCLDTFDDAISLFLSKMPSEFDTLVNVACTHAHFDISSDALTNISCLLTHHTPELDAECDRLFASYQRLLTSSNYATQRHALQI
;
A
#
# COMPACT_ATOMS: atom_id res chain seq x y z
N MET A 1 11.13 20.86 33.64
CA MET A 1 11.26 19.39 33.66
C MET A 1 10.42 18.69 32.57
N SER A 2 9.17 19.11 32.30
CA SER A 2 8.23 18.41 31.39
C SER A 2 8.84 17.86 30.08
N LEU A 3 9.42 18.70 29.23
CA LEU A 3 9.95 18.32 27.90
C LEU A 3 10.87 17.07 27.89
N PHE A 4 11.74 16.88 28.89
CA PHE A 4 12.65 15.72 28.94
C PHE A 4 11.99 14.42 29.40
N PHE A 5 10.86 14.51 30.10
CA PHE A 5 10.01 13.37 30.44
C PHE A 5 9.15 13.01 29.21
N TRP A 6 8.44 14.01 28.69
CA TRP A 6 7.54 13.86 27.56
C TRP A 6 8.23 13.34 26.29
N LYS A 7 9.44 13.84 25.95
CA LYS A 7 10.24 13.32 24.83
C LYS A 7 10.56 11.83 24.94
N LYS A 8 10.71 11.29 26.16
CA LYS A 8 10.95 9.85 26.37
C LYS A 8 9.70 9.03 26.14
N ASP A 9 8.52 9.55 26.49
CA ASP A 9 7.27 8.80 26.40
C ASP A 9 6.73 8.72 24.97
N VAL A 10 6.91 9.75 24.13
CA VAL A 10 6.71 9.61 22.67
C VAL A 10 7.71 8.62 22.06
N SER A 11 8.99 8.74 22.40
CA SER A 11 9.99 7.81 21.87
C SER A 11 9.71 6.35 22.27
N ARG A 12 9.15 6.13 23.46
CA ARG A 12 8.61 4.83 23.89
C ARG A 12 7.39 4.41 23.08
N LEU A 13 6.39 5.29 22.92
CA LEU A 13 5.16 5.03 22.19
C LEU A 13 5.45 4.48 20.78
N THR A 14 6.29 5.18 20.02
CA THR A 14 6.58 4.80 18.63
C THR A 14 7.50 3.59 18.53
N LYS A 15 8.46 3.40 19.46
CA LYS A 15 9.27 2.17 19.55
C LYS A 15 8.44 0.95 19.89
N SER A 16 7.50 1.08 20.82
CA SER A 16 6.59 0.00 21.19
C SER A 16 5.68 -0.38 20.03
N LEU A 17 5.21 0.59 19.23
CA LEU A 17 4.49 0.30 18.00
C LEU A 17 5.39 -0.41 16.98
N HIS A 18 6.54 0.16 16.62
CA HIS A 18 7.50 -0.45 15.69
C HIS A 18 7.80 -1.92 16.05
N HIS A 19 8.14 -2.20 17.31
CA HIS A 19 8.43 -3.57 17.76
C HIS A 19 7.22 -4.52 17.63
N LEU A 20 6.01 -4.04 17.97
CA LEU A 20 4.76 -4.79 17.79
C LEU A 20 4.40 -5.02 16.32
N LEU A 21 4.73 -4.10 15.41
CA LEU A 21 4.48 -4.29 13.98
C LEU A 21 5.38 -5.41 13.41
N HIS A 22 6.61 -5.57 13.92
CA HIS A 22 7.46 -6.72 13.59
C HIS A 22 6.96 -8.05 14.22
N GLU A 23 6.16 -7.99 15.29
CA GLU A 23 5.55 -9.16 15.97
C GLU A 23 4.26 -9.62 15.25
N VAL A 24 3.42 -8.67 14.84
CA VAL A 24 2.09 -8.91 14.20
C VAL A 24 2.18 -9.05 12.67
N ALA A 25 3.09 -8.32 12.03
CA ALA A 25 3.30 -8.33 10.58
C ALA A 25 4.81 -8.44 10.27
N PRO A 26 5.43 -9.62 10.48
CA PRO A 26 6.87 -9.81 10.32
C PRO A 26 7.34 -9.54 8.89
N ALA A 27 6.47 -9.74 7.89
CA ALA A 27 6.72 -9.50 6.48
C ALA A 27 7.22 -8.07 6.19
N LEU A 28 8.54 -7.94 6.08
CA LEU A 28 9.16 -7.35 4.90
C LEU A 28 10.21 -8.36 4.43
N PRO A 29 10.27 -8.72 3.15
CA PRO A 29 11.58 -8.94 2.56
C PRO A 29 12.32 -7.60 2.61
N ASP A 30 13.53 -7.59 3.14
CA ASP A 30 14.43 -6.46 2.91
C ASP A 30 14.73 -6.45 1.41
N GLU A 31 14.16 -5.48 0.68
CA GLU A 31 14.55 -5.22 -0.71
C GLU A 31 16.03 -4.88 -0.70
N LYS A 32 16.83 -5.70 -1.39
CA LYS A 32 18.22 -5.34 -1.63
C LYS A 32 18.25 -4.15 -2.57
N ASP A 33 19.15 -3.22 -2.28
CA ASP A 33 19.67 -2.28 -3.28
C ASP A 33 20.49 -3.06 -4.32
N ASP A 34 19.82 -3.83 -5.19
CA ASP A 34 20.43 -4.48 -6.37
C ASP A 34 20.68 -3.40 -7.46
N LEU A 35 21.58 -2.47 -7.12
CA LEU A 35 22.29 -1.59 -8.06
C LEU A 35 23.60 -2.29 -8.47
N ASP A 36 23.97 -2.13 -9.74
CA ASP A 36 25.09 -2.80 -10.44
C ASP A 36 24.85 -4.33 -10.58
N ASP A 37 24.74 -4.94 -11.78
CA ASP A 37 25.50 -4.73 -13.02
C ASP A 37 24.65 -4.78 -14.32
N GLU A 38 25.23 -4.28 -15.42
CA GLU A 38 24.71 -4.34 -16.80
C GLU A 38 24.77 -5.76 -17.43
N PRO A 39 24.00 -6.05 -18.51
CA PRO A 39 23.91 -7.37 -19.11
C PRO A 39 25.04 -7.68 -20.10
N ASP A 40 25.50 -8.94 -20.13
CA ASP A 40 26.22 -9.51 -21.27
C ASP A 40 25.50 -10.77 -21.79
N ALA A 41 25.64 -11.07 -23.07
CA ALA A 41 24.85 -12.07 -23.78
C ALA A 41 25.72 -13.19 -24.37
N THR A 42 25.23 -14.44 -24.39
CA THR A 42 25.02 -15.21 -25.64
C THR A 42 24.63 -16.70 -25.44
N THR A 43 23.91 -17.22 -26.46
CA THR A 43 23.90 -18.62 -26.95
C THR A 43 23.27 -19.80 -26.16
N ASN A 44 22.07 -20.19 -26.61
CA ASN A 44 21.71 -21.51 -27.20
C ASN A 44 21.98 -22.84 -26.45
N GLY A 45 20.92 -23.68 -26.28
CA GLY A 45 21.10 -25.08 -25.82
C GLY A 45 19.85 -25.99 -25.71
N SER A 46 19.20 -26.31 -26.83
CA SER A 46 18.35 -27.50 -27.15
C SER A 46 17.63 -28.37 -26.08
N THR A 47 16.32 -28.58 -26.28
CA THR A 47 15.49 -29.72 -25.80
C THR A 47 15.19 -30.70 -26.96
N PRO A 48 14.34 -31.78 -26.83
CA PRO A 48 13.84 -32.56 -25.67
C PRO A 48 14.46 -34.00 -25.78
N PRO A 49 13.79 -35.17 -25.61
CA PRO A 49 12.60 -35.65 -24.86
C PRO A 49 13.01 -36.77 -23.85
N GLU A 50 12.27 -37.79 -23.36
CA GLU A 50 10.96 -38.46 -23.59
C GLU A 50 10.27 -38.85 -22.25
N SER A 51 9.27 -39.76 -22.27
CA SER A 51 8.49 -40.36 -21.16
C SER A 51 8.08 -41.80 -21.59
N PRO A 52 7.11 -42.55 -20.99
CA PRO A 52 6.42 -42.46 -19.68
C PRO A 52 6.38 -43.82 -18.90
N THR A 53 5.88 -43.82 -17.66
CA THR A 53 5.37 -45.03 -16.94
C THR A 53 4.16 -44.66 -16.04
N SER A 54 3.35 -45.64 -15.63
CA SER A 54 1.93 -45.45 -15.27
C SER A 54 1.42 -46.31 -14.11
N LEU A 55 0.35 -45.83 -13.41
CA LEU A 55 -0.54 -46.58 -12.49
C LEU A 55 0.12 -47.00 -11.13
N ASP A 56 -0.57 -47.14 -10.00
CA ASP A 56 -2.00 -46.93 -9.68
C ASP A 56 -2.27 -46.60 -8.19
N GLU A 57 -3.53 -46.27 -7.88
CA GLU A 57 -4.21 -46.18 -6.57
C GLU A 57 -3.81 -45.12 -5.48
N PRO A 58 -4.75 -44.72 -4.58
CA PRO A 58 -4.60 -43.56 -3.68
C PRO A 58 -4.60 -43.90 -2.16
N PRO A 59 -4.29 -42.91 -1.30
CA PRO A 59 -4.86 -42.83 0.04
C PRO A 59 -5.80 -41.62 0.20
N SER A 60 -6.99 -41.87 0.73
CA SER A 60 -7.85 -40.82 1.30
C SER A 60 -7.14 -40.16 2.48
N ASN A 61 -7.03 -38.84 2.46
CA ASN A 61 -6.80 -38.05 3.67
C ASN A 61 -7.71 -36.82 3.64
N ALA A 62 -8.43 -36.57 4.73
CA ALA A 62 -9.40 -35.48 4.77
C ALA A 62 -8.66 -34.13 4.83
N ALA A 63 -9.04 -33.21 3.94
CA ALA A 63 -8.63 -31.82 4.04
C ALA A 63 -9.30 -31.18 5.26
N THR A 64 -8.59 -31.14 6.39
CA THR A 64 -8.88 -30.22 7.48
C THR A 64 -8.83 -28.80 6.92
N PRO A 65 -9.85 -27.94 7.17
CA PRO A 65 -9.74 -26.52 6.87
C PRO A 65 -8.47 -25.96 7.51
N SER A 66 -7.77 -25.09 6.78
CA SER A 66 -6.54 -24.45 7.23
C SER A 66 -6.73 -23.79 8.58
N GLU A 67 -5.82 -24.03 9.51
CA GLU A 67 -5.71 -23.25 10.73
C GLU A 67 -5.49 -21.78 10.34
N VAL A 68 -6.49 -20.93 10.61
CA VAL A 68 -6.28 -19.49 10.64
C VAL A 68 -5.37 -19.22 11.83
N ASP A 69 -4.15 -18.77 11.54
CA ASP A 69 -3.11 -18.55 12.54
C ASP A 69 -3.63 -17.58 13.62
N VAL A 70 -3.67 -18.06 14.87
CA VAL A 70 -4.17 -17.29 16.01
C VAL A 70 -3.03 -16.42 16.55
N LEU A 71 -2.58 -15.51 15.69
CA LEU A 71 -1.67 -14.41 16.04
C LEU A 71 -2.25 -13.65 17.24
N ASP A 72 -1.40 -13.33 18.21
CA ASP A 72 -1.85 -12.98 19.57
C ASP A 72 -2.80 -11.77 19.56
N VAL A 73 -4.03 -12.04 20.01
CA VAL A 73 -5.11 -11.05 20.11
C VAL A 73 -4.73 -9.90 21.07
N ASP A 74 -3.86 -10.12 22.07
CA ASP A 74 -3.32 -9.02 22.87
C ASP A 74 -2.28 -8.18 22.10
N ALA A 75 -1.42 -8.79 21.27
CA ALA A 75 -0.45 -8.08 20.43
C ALA A 75 -1.16 -7.17 19.39
N THR A 76 -2.09 -7.72 18.62
CA THR A 76 -2.91 -6.92 17.68
C THR A 76 -3.74 -5.88 18.42
N GLY A 77 -4.37 -6.25 19.54
CA GLY A 77 -5.06 -5.29 20.41
C GLY A 77 -4.13 -4.19 20.97
N ARG A 78 -2.85 -4.48 21.22
CA ARG A 78 -1.84 -3.49 21.65
C ARG A 78 -1.51 -2.53 20.52
N VAL A 79 -1.40 -2.99 19.27
CA VAL A 79 -1.25 -2.14 18.07
C VAL A 79 -2.41 -1.13 17.96
N GLU A 80 -3.67 -1.58 18.05
CA GLU A 80 -4.83 -0.68 17.97
C GLU A 80 -4.87 0.36 19.11
N ARG A 81 -4.51 -0.07 20.33
CA ARG A 81 -4.38 0.80 21.52
C ARG A 81 -3.25 1.83 21.39
N LEU A 82 -2.27 1.62 20.51
CA LEU A 82 -1.21 2.58 20.17
C LEU A 82 -1.61 3.48 19.00
N LEU A 83 -2.19 2.94 17.93
CA LEU A 83 -2.75 3.69 16.80
C LEU A 83 -3.77 4.75 17.27
N THR A 84 -4.66 4.38 18.18
CA THR A 84 -5.65 5.29 18.78
C THR A 84 -5.00 6.49 19.48
N LYS A 85 -3.80 6.32 20.07
CA LYS A 85 -3.05 7.41 20.71
C LYS A 85 -2.35 8.28 19.69
N ILE A 86 -1.68 7.67 18.70
CA ILE A 86 -0.94 8.36 17.65
C ILE A 86 -1.91 9.21 16.81
N ARG A 87 -3.06 8.67 16.40
CA ARG A 87 -4.12 9.42 15.69
C ARG A 87 -4.57 10.68 16.45
N ARG A 88 -4.70 10.63 17.78
CA ARG A 88 -5.07 11.81 18.59
C ARG A 88 -3.95 12.87 18.64
N LEU A 89 -2.69 12.45 18.64
CA LEU A 89 -1.54 13.36 18.67
C LEU A 89 -1.25 13.98 17.30
N VAL A 90 -1.49 13.23 16.21
CA VAL A 90 -1.22 13.64 14.82
C VAL A 90 -2.42 14.35 14.20
N CYS A 91 -3.62 13.75 14.26
CA CYS A 91 -4.85 14.25 13.63
C CYS A 91 -5.73 15.11 14.56
N GLY A 92 -5.46 15.14 15.87
CA GLY A 92 -6.25 15.89 16.87
C GLY A 92 -7.59 15.24 17.24
N THR A 93 -8.44 16.00 17.93
CA THR A 93 -9.88 15.70 18.13
C THR A 93 -10.71 16.98 17.97
N PRO A 94 -12.04 16.91 17.78
CA PRO A 94 -12.87 18.12 17.61
C PRO A 94 -12.79 19.10 18.80
N ASP A 95 -12.64 18.56 20.01
CA ASP A 95 -12.66 19.32 21.26
C ASP A 95 -11.27 19.74 21.78
N VAL A 96 -10.18 19.21 21.20
CA VAL A 96 -8.80 19.42 21.68
C VAL A 96 -7.89 19.77 20.51
N PRO A 97 -7.32 21.00 20.47
CA PRO A 97 -6.42 21.39 19.39
C PRO A 97 -5.11 20.59 19.43
N ILE A 98 -4.55 20.34 18.25
CA ILE A 98 -3.26 19.64 18.09
C ILE A 98 -2.16 20.46 18.78
N GLN A 99 -1.47 19.85 19.75
CA GLN A 99 -0.26 20.44 20.32
C GLN A 99 0.88 20.31 19.32
N THR A 100 1.37 21.44 18.78
CA THR A 100 2.30 21.47 17.63
C THR A 100 3.60 20.75 17.91
N ASP A 101 4.21 21.02 19.06
CA ASP A 101 5.48 20.41 19.48
C ASP A 101 5.33 18.90 19.73
N GLU A 102 4.13 18.48 20.18
CA GLU A 102 3.82 17.08 20.42
C GLU A 102 3.67 16.31 19.10
N CYS A 103 2.85 16.84 18.19
CA CYS A 103 2.65 16.28 16.86
C CYS A 103 3.98 16.19 16.10
N ALA A 104 4.76 17.28 16.05
CA ALA A 104 6.04 17.30 15.36
C ALA A 104 7.03 16.24 15.87
N GLN A 105 7.03 15.92 17.17
CA GLN A 105 7.87 14.83 17.68
C GLN A 105 7.31 13.43 17.34
N VAL A 106 5.99 13.25 17.33
CA VAL A 106 5.39 11.97 16.91
C VAL A 106 5.68 11.73 15.42
N VAL A 107 5.56 12.76 14.58
CA VAL A 107 5.90 12.75 13.14
C VAL A 107 7.37 12.34 12.93
N ASP A 108 8.34 13.03 13.54
CA ASP A 108 9.77 12.66 13.49
C ASP A 108 10.00 11.19 13.89
N MET A 109 9.34 10.73 14.96
CA MET A 109 9.53 9.37 15.46
C MET A 109 8.86 8.29 14.60
N LEU A 110 7.75 8.59 13.92
CA LEU A 110 7.09 7.67 12.99
C LEU A 110 7.97 7.40 11.76
N LEU A 111 8.51 8.47 11.18
CA LEU A 111 9.43 8.44 10.04
C LEU A 111 10.73 7.72 10.44
N ARG A 112 11.33 8.09 11.58
CA ARG A 112 12.61 7.57 12.05
C ARG A 112 12.62 6.09 12.46
N TYR A 113 11.45 5.49 12.68
CA TYR A 113 11.31 4.06 12.98
C TYR A 113 10.58 3.29 11.88
N HIS A 114 10.51 3.83 10.65
CA HIS A 114 9.92 3.18 9.48
C HIS A 114 8.50 2.64 9.75
N VAL A 115 7.75 3.36 10.58
CA VAL A 115 6.43 2.94 11.04
C VAL A 115 5.39 3.17 9.96
N MET A 116 5.56 4.20 9.12
CA MET A 116 4.62 4.50 8.04
C MET A 116 4.57 3.36 7.03
N GLU A 117 5.74 2.85 6.66
CA GLU A 117 5.99 1.75 5.73
C GLU A 117 5.39 0.42 6.22
N ARG A 118 5.50 0.15 7.53
CA ARG A 118 4.88 -1.02 8.18
C ARG A 118 3.36 -0.87 8.35
N LEU A 119 2.86 0.34 8.61
CA LEU A 119 1.43 0.59 8.83
C LEU A 119 0.58 0.42 7.57
N VAL A 120 1.13 0.68 6.38
CA VAL A 120 0.41 0.49 5.10
C VAL A 120 0.50 -0.94 4.55
N HIS A 121 1.15 -1.87 5.25
CA HIS A 121 1.29 -3.25 4.75
C HIS A 121 -0.06 -3.99 4.77
N PRO A 122 -0.52 -4.60 3.66
CA PRO A 122 -1.81 -5.29 3.60
C PRO A 122 -1.99 -6.35 4.71
N ASP A 123 -0.96 -7.16 4.97
CA ASP A 123 -0.95 -8.19 6.04
C ASP A 123 -1.25 -7.65 7.44
N LEU A 124 -0.92 -6.39 7.73
CA LEU A 124 -1.32 -5.72 8.98
C LEU A 124 -2.77 -5.24 8.90
N LEU A 125 -3.14 -4.61 7.80
CA LEU A 125 -4.46 -4.01 7.60
C LEU A 125 -5.59 -5.04 7.65
N VAL A 126 -5.37 -6.27 7.18
CA VAL A 126 -6.34 -7.38 7.30
C VAL A 126 -6.48 -7.95 8.72
N GLN A 127 -5.50 -7.73 9.61
CA GLN A 127 -5.53 -8.22 11.00
C GLN A 127 -6.18 -7.23 11.98
N ILE A 128 -5.98 -5.93 11.77
CA ILE A 128 -6.50 -4.89 12.67
C ILE A 128 -7.97 -4.54 12.36
N SER A 129 -8.70 -4.08 13.37
CA SER A 129 -10.10 -3.71 13.25
C SER A 129 -10.36 -2.55 12.27
N PHE A 130 -11.60 -2.47 11.77
CA PHE A 130 -12.05 -1.41 10.86
C PHE A 130 -11.78 0.02 11.35
N GLU A 131 -11.86 0.28 12.66
CA GLU A 131 -11.55 1.61 13.21
C GLU A 131 -10.04 1.85 13.34
N ALA A 132 -9.24 0.79 13.44
CA ALA A 132 -7.78 0.86 13.35
C ALA A 132 -7.30 1.05 11.89
N GLN A 133 -7.92 0.40 10.90
CA GLN A 133 -7.70 0.66 9.46
C GLN A 133 -7.97 2.14 9.13
N LYS A 134 -9.12 2.68 9.54
CA LYS A 134 -9.43 4.11 9.45
C LYS A 134 -8.44 5.00 10.18
N SER A 135 -7.87 4.51 11.30
CA SER A 135 -6.85 5.25 12.03
C SER A 135 -5.53 5.34 11.26
N VAL A 136 -5.12 4.28 10.58
CA VAL A 136 -3.96 4.31 9.66
C VAL A 136 -4.22 5.27 8.50
N GLY A 137 -5.36 5.15 7.81
CA GLY A 137 -5.72 6.05 6.71
C GLY A 137 -5.74 7.53 7.12
N ALA A 138 -6.30 7.85 8.30
CA ALA A 138 -6.27 9.21 8.85
C ALA A 138 -4.85 9.70 9.15
N ILE A 139 -3.99 8.86 9.73
CA ILE A 139 -2.58 9.22 10.01
C ILE A 139 -1.83 9.47 8.70
N VAL A 140 -1.92 8.57 7.71
CA VAL A 140 -1.26 8.75 6.40
C VAL A 140 -1.74 10.03 5.71
N LYS A 141 -3.06 10.27 5.67
CA LYS A 141 -3.63 11.51 5.13
C LYS A 141 -3.10 12.76 5.83
N THR A 142 -3.02 12.77 7.16
CA THR A 142 -2.45 13.91 7.90
C THR A 142 -0.96 14.08 7.63
N MET A 143 -0.18 13.01 7.53
CA MET A 143 1.25 13.08 7.20
C MET A 143 1.46 13.67 5.81
N VAL A 144 0.69 13.22 4.82
CA VAL A 144 0.70 13.71 3.43
C VAL A 144 0.32 15.20 3.34
N HIS A 145 -0.86 15.58 3.84
CA HIS A 145 -1.41 16.93 3.63
C HIS A 145 -0.87 18.00 4.58
N HIS A 146 -0.41 17.63 5.79
CA HIS A 146 0.07 18.58 6.79
C HIS A 146 1.57 18.48 7.11
N HIS A 147 2.24 17.39 6.72
CA HIS A 147 3.69 17.23 6.85
C HIS A 147 4.38 16.82 5.52
N PRO A 148 3.99 17.35 4.35
CA PRO A 148 4.40 16.83 3.04
C PRO A 148 5.92 16.73 2.89
N ALA A 149 6.66 17.79 3.25
CA ALA A 149 8.13 17.82 3.15
C ALA A 149 8.85 16.78 4.03
N ALA A 150 8.20 16.25 5.08
CA ALA A 150 8.76 15.25 5.97
C ALA A 150 8.41 13.81 5.55
N ILE A 151 7.21 13.59 5.00
CA ILE A 151 6.77 12.25 4.55
C ILE A 151 7.19 11.93 3.11
N ARG A 152 7.38 12.94 2.24
CA ARG A 152 7.73 12.80 0.81
C ARG A 152 8.84 11.77 0.53
N PRO A 153 9.95 11.69 1.28
CA PRO A 153 11.01 10.70 1.03
C PRO A 153 10.59 9.23 1.24
N ILE A 154 9.43 8.99 1.86
CA ILE A 154 8.86 7.65 2.10
C ILE A 154 7.72 7.36 1.13
N VAL A 155 6.77 8.29 0.95
CA VAL A 155 5.62 8.08 0.05
C VAL A 155 6.00 8.11 -1.44
N CYS A 156 7.10 8.78 -1.80
CA CYS A 156 7.68 8.74 -3.14
C CYS A 156 8.69 7.58 -3.27
N GLN A 157 8.30 6.37 -2.85
CA GLN A 157 9.08 5.14 -3.01
C GLN A 157 8.22 4.05 -3.67
N VAL A 158 8.82 3.26 -4.56
CA VAL A 158 8.16 2.13 -5.22
C VAL A 158 7.62 1.14 -4.18
N SER A 159 8.39 0.84 -3.13
CA SER A 159 7.98 -0.09 -2.08
C SER A 159 6.76 0.41 -1.27
N PHE A 160 6.61 1.72 -1.10
CA PHE A 160 5.48 2.31 -0.37
C PHE A 160 4.21 2.32 -1.22
N LEU A 161 4.30 2.84 -2.45
CA LEU A 161 3.18 2.85 -3.39
C LEU A 161 2.75 1.42 -3.78
N GLY A 162 3.72 0.50 -3.90
CA GLY A 162 3.51 -0.91 -4.19
C GLY A 162 2.70 -1.63 -3.12
N ARG A 163 2.98 -1.41 -1.82
CA ARG A 163 2.17 -1.93 -0.70
C ARG A 163 0.72 -1.45 -0.77
N LEU A 164 0.49 -0.20 -1.19
CA LEU A 164 -0.86 0.33 -1.39
C LEU A 164 -1.56 -0.33 -2.58
N CYS A 165 -0.87 -0.56 -3.70
CA CYS A 165 -1.41 -1.28 -4.84
C CYS A 165 -1.70 -2.77 -4.54
N GLN A 166 -0.85 -3.44 -3.75
CA GLN A 166 -1.08 -4.79 -3.24
C GLN A 166 -2.37 -4.88 -2.42
N GLY A 167 -2.80 -3.77 -1.79
CA GLY A 167 -4.10 -3.66 -1.12
C GLY A 167 -5.31 -3.99 -2.01
N TYR A 168 -5.23 -3.78 -3.33
CA TYR A 168 -6.31 -4.16 -4.26
C TYR A 168 -6.41 -5.67 -4.52
N ALA A 169 -5.43 -6.47 -4.09
CA ALA A 169 -5.50 -7.93 -4.12
C ALA A 169 -6.19 -8.54 -2.89
N CYS A 170 -6.52 -7.74 -1.87
CA CYS A 170 -7.15 -8.22 -0.64
C CYS A 170 -8.63 -8.52 -0.83
N SER A 171 -9.08 -9.67 -0.31
CA SER A 171 -10.51 -10.06 -0.27
C SER A 171 -11.39 -9.20 0.65
N ALA A 172 -10.79 -8.29 1.43
CA ALA A 172 -11.49 -7.45 2.41
C ALA A 172 -11.71 -6.03 1.84
N THR A 173 -12.94 -5.74 1.41
CA THR A 173 -13.33 -4.48 0.76
C THR A 173 -12.83 -3.22 1.48
N GLU A 174 -12.95 -3.18 2.82
CA GLU A 174 -12.53 -2.02 3.63
C GLU A 174 -11.01 -1.78 3.56
N VAL A 175 -10.19 -2.84 3.45
CA VAL A 175 -8.73 -2.72 3.28
C VAL A 175 -8.41 -2.19 1.89
N VAL A 176 -9.08 -2.68 0.85
CA VAL A 176 -8.93 -2.20 -0.52
C VAL A 176 -9.19 -0.70 -0.61
N LEU A 177 -10.32 -0.23 -0.07
CA LEU A 177 -10.72 1.18 -0.10
C LEU A 177 -9.81 2.07 0.77
N VAL A 178 -9.32 1.56 1.90
CA VAL A 178 -8.34 2.29 2.73
C VAL A 178 -6.99 2.43 2.00
N CYS A 179 -6.47 1.37 1.38
CA CYS A 179 -5.26 1.44 0.56
C CYS A 179 -5.43 2.36 -0.66
N GLY A 180 -6.53 2.22 -1.40
CA GLY A 180 -6.83 3.04 -2.57
C GLY A 180 -6.99 4.54 -2.25
N SER A 181 -7.55 4.87 -1.08
CA SER A 181 -7.59 6.26 -0.62
C SER A 181 -6.23 6.79 -0.16
N MET A 182 -5.39 5.96 0.47
CA MET A 182 -4.02 6.36 0.83
C MET A 182 -3.13 6.54 -0.40
N LEU A 183 -3.32 5.72 -1.44
CA LEU A 183 -2.64 5.87 -2.73
C LEU A 183 -3.01 7.20 -3.38
N ARG A 184 -4.33 7.48 -3.50
CA ARG A 184 -4.84 8.74 -4.05
C ARG A 184 -4.32 9.95 -3.28
N ASP A 185 -4.35 9.91 -1.95
CA ASP A 185 -3.80 11.00 -1.14
C ASP A 185 -2.33 11.28 -1.49
N CYS A 186 -1.52 10.25 -1.74
CA CYS A 186 -0.12 10.43 -2.16
C CYS A 186 -0.01 10.99 -3.59
N LEU A 187 -0.76 10.46 -4.55
CA LEU A 187 -0.72 10.87 -5.95
C LEU A 187 -1.22 12.31 -6.14
N ASP A 188 -2.37 12.67 -5.53
CA ASP A 188 -2.97 14.02 -5.56
C ASP A 188 -2.03 15.11 -4.97
N THR A 189 -1.02 14.72 -4.19
CA THR A 189 -0.14 15.63 -3.43
C THR A 189 1.30 15.71 -3.96
N PHE A 190 1.77 14.71 -4.69
CA PHE A 190 3.17 14.62 -5.12
C PHE A 190 3.30 14.20 -6.59
N ASP A 191 3.66 15.14 -7.46
CA ASP A 191 3.98 14.84 -8.87
C ASP A 191 5.11 13.79 -8.99
N ASP A 192 6.10 13.80 -8.08
CA ASP A 192 7.12 12.74 -7.99
C ASP A 192 6.53 11.34 -7.79
N ALA A 193 5.42 11.20 -7.05
CA ALA A 193 4.77 9.90 -6.87
C ALA A 193 4.09 9.45 -8.17
N ILE A 194 3.50 10.38 -8.94
CA ILE A 194 2.94 10.12 -10.27
C ILE A 194 4.05 9.74 -11.25
N SER A 195 5.11 10.54 -11.38
CA SER A 195 6.28 10.25 -12.22
C SER A 195 6.92 8.91 -11.89
N LEU A 196 7.08 8.59 -10.60
CA LEU A 196 7.62 7.30 -10.15
C LEU A 196 6.68 6.14 -10.50
N PHE A 197 5.38 6.29 -10.29
CA PHE A 197 4.39 5.27 -10.59
C PHE A 197 4.33 4.98 -12.10
N LEU A 198 4.23 6.02 -12.92
CA LEU A 198 4.19 5.88 -14.38
C LEU A 198 5.47 5.23 -14.92
N SER A 199 6.66 5.65 -14.47
CA SER A 199 7.94 5.19 -15.06
C SER A 199 8.56 3.95 -14.41
N LYS A 200 8.14 3.54 -13.20
CA LYS A 200 8.72 2.40 -12.46
C LYS A 200 7.72 1.34 -12.02
N MET A 201 6.41 1.57 -12.14
CA MET A 201 5.37 0.66 -11.61
C MET A 201 4.36 0.21 -12.69
N PRO A 202 4.83 -0.37 -13.83
CA PRO A 202 3.95 -0.76 -14.93
C PRO A 202 2.96 -1.87 -14.54
N SER A 203 3.40 -2.82 -13.71
CA SER A 203 2.61 -3.92 -13.15
C SER A 203 1.43 -3.44 -12.29
N GLU A 204 1.67 -2.40 -11.50
CA GLU A 204 0.70 -1.81 -10.59
C GLU A 204 -0.31 -0.94 -11.35
N PHE A 205 0.12 -0.22 -12.38
CA PHE A 205 -0.79 0.42 -13.33
C PHE A 205 -1.69 -0.60 -14.03
N ASP A 206 -1.12 -1.70 -14.54
CA ASP A 206 -1.89 -2.77 -15.17
C ASP A 206 -2.85 -3.49 -14.20
N THR A 207 -2.50 -3.53 -12.91
CA THR A 207 -3.34 -4.03 -11.82
C THR A 207 -4.52 -3.08 -11.54
N LEU A 208 -4.29 -1.76 -11.42
CA LEU A 208 -5.36 -0.77 -11.28
C LEU A 208 -6.34 -0.87 -12.47
N VAL A 209 -5.82 -0.93 -13.70
CA VAL A 209 -6.64 -1.09 -14.92
C VAL A 209 -7.44 -2.39 -14.90
N ASN A 210 -6.84 -3.50 -14.45
CA ASN A 210 -7.54 -4.77 -14.32
C ASN A 210 -8.69 -4.68 -13.29
N VAL A 211 -8.43 -4.13 -12.10
CA VAL A 211 -9.42 -3.94 -11.03
C VAL A 211 -10.59 -3.04 -11.48
N ALA A 212 -10.28 -1.92 -12.16
CA ALA A 212 -11.28 -1.04 -12.75
C ALA A 212 -12.16 -1.77 -13.78
N CYS A 213 -11.61 -2.69 -14.56
CA CYS A 213 -12.36 -3.48 -15.54
C CYS A 213 -13.17 -4.65 -14.95
N THR A 214 -12.57 -5.47 -14.07
CA THR A 214 -13.09 -6.82 -13.76
C THR A 214 -13.63 -6.99 -12.34
N HIS A 215 -13.42 -6.03 -11.45
CA HIS A 215 -13.81 -6.20 -10.05
C HIS A 215 -15.34 -6.15 -9.85
N ALA A 216 -15.87 -7.02 -8.97
CA ALA A 216 -17.32 -7.18 -8.80
C ALA A 216 -17.97 -6.07 -7.95
N HIS A 217 -17.20 -5.46 -7.04
CA HIS A 217 -17.63 -4.33 -6.23
C HIS A 217 -17.33 -3.01 -6.96
N PHE A 218 -18.40 -2.30 -7.35
CA PHE A 218 -18.36 -1.06 -8.14
C PHE A 218 -17.54 0.05 -7.46
N ASP A 219 -17.66 0.17 -6.15
CA ASP A 219 -16.91 1.07 -5.28
C ASP A 219 -15.39 0.89 -5.45
N ILE A 220 -14.90 -0.35 -5.48
CA ILE A 220 -13.50 -0.67 -5.73
C ILE A 220 -13.09 -0.38 -7.19
N SER A 221 -13.90 -0.75 -8.19
CA SER A 221 -13.61 -0.40 -9.58
C SER A 221 -13.53 1.12 -9.80
N SER A 222 -14.42 1.87 -9.14
CA SER A 222 -14.49 3.32 -9.22
C SER A 222 -13.33 4.00 -8.49
N ASP A 223 -12.89 3.46 -7.35
CA ASP A 223 -11.73 3.98 -6.60
C ASP A 223 -10.42 3.72 -7.38
N ALA A 224 -10.24 2.52 -7.94
CA ALA A 224 -9.11 2.20 -8.82
C ALA A 224 -9.08 3.11 -10.06
N LEU A 225 -10.23 3.36 -10.69
CA LEU A 225 -10.33 4.28 -11.83
C LEU A 225 -10.11 5.75 -11.45
N THR A 226 -10.38 6.14 -10.19
CA THR A 226 -10.04 7.47 -9.67
C THR A 226 -8.53 7.63 -9.50
N ASN A 227 -7.82 6.58 -9.06
CA ASN A 227 -6.36 6.57 -9.03
C ASN A 227 -5.74 6.62 -10.44
N ILE A 228 -6.30 5.91 -11.41
CA ILE A 228 -5.90 6.01 -12.84
C ILE A 228 -6.13 7.44 -13.37
N SER A 229 -7.25 8.07 -13.03
CA SER A 229 -7.55 9.45 -13.41
C SER A 229 -6.49 10.43 -12.90
N CYS A 230 -6.09 10.34 -11.64
CA CYS A 230 -5.01 11.15 -11.07
C CYS A 230 -3.69 10.97 -11.85
N LEU A 231 -3.29 9.71 -12.09
CA LEU A 231 -2.06 9.38 -12.82
C LEU A 231 -2.00 9.93 -14.26
N LEU A 232 -3.14 10.00 -14.96
CA LEU A 232 -3.20 10.37 -16.38
C LEU A 232 -3.60 11.83 -16.64
N THR A 233 -4.18 12.53 -15.66
CA THR A 233 -4.59 13.94 -15.80
C THR A 233 -3.53 14.94 -15.29
N HIS A 234 -2.51 14.48 -14.57
CA HIS A 234 -1.33 15.28 -14.22
C HIS A 234 -0.26 15.22 -15.32
N HIS A 235 0.13 16.39 -15.84
CA HIS A 235 1.11 16.51 -16.91
C HIS A 235 2.55 16.28 -16.42
N THR A 236 3.00 15.02 -16.43
CA THR A 236 4.38 14.63 -16.12
C THR A 236 5.15 14.29 -17.41
N PRO A 237 6.49 14.50 -17.48
CA PRO A 237 7.31 14.05 -18.61
C PRO A 237 7.22 12.53 -18.86
N GLU A 238 6.97 11.76 -17.80
CA GLU A 238 6.82 10.31 -17.84
C GLU A 238 5.53 9.89 -18.55
N LEU A 239 4.47 10.71 -18.52
CA LEU A 239 3.23 10.47 -19.26
C LEU A 239 3.46 10.52 -20.78
N ASP A 240 4.26 11.48 -21.27
CA ASP A 240 4.67 11.57 -22.68
C ASP A 240 5.59 10.39 -23.06
N ALA A 241 6.56 10.05 -22.21
CA ALA A 241 7.56 9.02 -22.48
C ALA A 241 6.96 7.58 -22.50
N GLU A 242 6.02 7.29 -21.61
CA GLU A 242 5.37 5.98 -21.47
C GLU A 242 4.03 5.87 -22.23
N CYS A 243 3.67 6.92 -22.99
CA CYS A 243 2.36 7.11 -23.62
C CYS A 243 1.83 5.87 -24.35
N ASP A 244 2.61 5.27 -25.27
CA ASP A 244 2.19 4.08 -26.04
C ASP A 244 1.83 2.89 -25.13
N ARG A 245 2.58 2.65 -24.05
CA ARG A 245 2.31 1.58 -23.08
C ARG A 245 1.08 1.89 -22.26
N LEU A 246 0.99 3.11 -21.73
CA LEU A 246 -0.13 3.55 -20.91
C LEU A 246 -1.45 3.47 -21.70
N PHE A 247 -1.47 3.94 -22.96
CA PHE A 247 -2.64 3.85 -23.84
C PHE A 247 -3.00 2.43 -24.27
N ALA A 248 -2.02 1.55 -24.52
CA ALA A 248 -2.29 0.13 -24.80
C ALA A 248 -3.04 -0.54 -23.63
N SER A 249 -2.67 -0.22 -22.39
CA SER A 249 -3.41 -0.68 -21.20
C SER A 249 -4.72 0.08 -21.00
N TYR A 250 -4.76 1.39 -21.22
CA TYR A 250 -5.97 2.23 -21.11
C TYR A 250 -7.09 1.78 -22.05
N GLN A 251 -6.74 1.27 -23.24
CA GLN A 251 -7.70 0.72 -24.20
C GLN A 251 -8.58 -0.39 -23.57
N ARG A 252 -8.07 -1.14 -22.58
CA ARG A 252 -8.85 -2.14 -21.83
C ARG A 252 -10.05 -1.53 -21.10
N LEU A 253 -9.92 -0.30 -20.58
CA LEU A 253 -11.01 0.44 -19.93
C LEU A 253 -12.05 0.90 -20.97
N LEU A 254 -11.58 1.45 -22.09
CA LEU A 254 -12.42 1.92 -23.20
C LEU A 254 -13.27 0.79 -23.82
N THR A 255 -12.75 -0.45 -23.83
CA THR A 255 -13.48 -1.64 -24.28
C THR A 255 -14.11 -2.45 -23.14
N SER A 256 -14.19 -1.91 -21.92
CA SER A 256 -14.73 -2.63 -20.77
C SER A 256 -16.22 -2.93 -20.91
N SER A 257 -16.63 -4.13 -20.48
CA SER A 257 -18.04 -4.50 -20.35
C SER A 257 -18.72 -3.85 -19.14
N ASN A 258 -17.95 -3.31 -18.19
CA ASN A 258 -18.47 -2.48 -17.12
C ASN A 258 -18.78 -1.08 -17.68
N TYR A 259 -20.07 -0.81 -17.91
CA TYR A 259 -20.56 0.47 -18.44
C TYR A 259 -20.06 1.69 -17.66
N ALA A 260 -19.92 1.60 -16.33
CA ALA A 260 -19.46 2.73 -15.52
C ALA A 260 -17.96 2.98 -15.74
N THR A 261 -17.15 1.92 -15.80
CA THR A 261 -15.71 1.99 -16.14
C THR A 261 -15.51 2.54 -17.54
N GLN A 262 -16.17 1.97 -18.55
CA GLN A 262 -16.10 2.45 -19.93
C GLN A 262 -16.53 3.92 -20.04
N ARG A 263 -17.64 4.30 -19.40
CA ARG A 263 -18.14 5.68 -19.42
C ARG A 263 -17.13 6.65 -18.81
N HIS A 264 -16.58 6.34 -17.65
CA HIS A 264 -15.67 7.24 -16.93
C HIS A 264 -14.30 7.33 -17.64
N ALA A 265 -13.79 6.23 -18.20
CA ALA A 265 -12.61 6.23 -19.07
C ALA A 265 -12.82 6.90 -20.46
N LEU A 266 -14.07 7.23 -20.82
CA LEU A 266 -14.38 8.11 -21.97
C LEU A 266 -14.56 9.59 -21.56
N GLN A 267 -14.38 9.91 -20.27
CA GLN A 267 -14.44 11.28 -19.72
C GLN A 267 -13.09 11.76 -19.18
N ILE A 268 -12.18 10.82 -18.87
CA ILE A 268 -10.75 11.01 -18.61
C ILE A 268 -10.03 10.96 -19.97
#